data_AF-A0A522AJH6-F1
#
_entry.id   AF-A0A522AJH6-F1
#
_cell.length_a   1.000
_cell.length_b   1.000
_cell.length_c   1.000
_cell.angle_alpha   90.00
_cell.angle_beta   90.00
_cell.angle_gamma   90.00
#
_symmetry.space_group_name_H-M   'P 1'
#
loop_
_entity.id
_entity.type
_entity.pdbx_description
1 polymer ?
#
loop_
_entity_poly.entity_id
_entity_poly.type
_entity_poly.pdbx_seq_one_letter_code
_entity_poly.pdbx_strand_id
1 'polypeptide(L)' 'MAFEEALTKLEGVVESMESGDLPLESLIAKYEEGMALAKACQQKLAEAELKIQQLEKAAGGELKLKPFPLETAED' A
#
# COMPACT_ATOMS: atom_id res chain seq x y z
N MET A 1 9.98 -3.62 7.68
CA MET A 1 9.60 -2.24 7.32
C MET A 1 8.26 -1.94 7.96
N ALA A 2 8.13 -0.77 8.58
CA ALA A 2 6.84 -0.29 9.10
C ALA A 2 5.94 0.21 7.94
N PHE A 3 4.62 0.31 8.16
CA PHE A 3 3.70 0.85 7.14
C PHE A 3 4.11 2.25 6.70
N GLU A 4 4.32 3.17 7.66
CA GLU A 4 4.71 4.55 7.38
C GLU A 4 6.02 4.64 6.59
N GLU A 5 6.98 3.78 6.91
CA GLU A 5 8.26 3.73 6.20
C GLU A 5 8.09 3.26 4.75
N ALA A 6 7.21 2.29 4.50
CA ALA A 6 6.90 1.82 3.15
C ALA A 6 6.15 2.88 2.34
N LEU A 7 5.21 3.58 2.98
CA LEU A 7 4.43 4.65 2.36
C LEU A 7 5.32 5.84 1.98
N THR A 8 6.17 6.33 2.90
CA THR A 8 7.09 7.42 2.59
C THR A 8 8.05 7.08 1.44
N LYS A 9 8.53 5.83 1.37
CA LYS A 9 9.36 5.39 0.24
C LYS A 9 8.57 5.35 -1.06
N LEU A 10 7.32 4.89 -1.02
CA LEU A 10 6.46 4.83 -2.20
C LEU A 10 6.17 6.23 -2.74
N GLU A 11 5.86 7.19 -1.87
CA GLU A 11 5.66 8.60 -2.22
C GLU A 11 6.89 9.18 -2.91
N GLY A 12 8.09 8.94 -2.37
CA GLY A 12 9.34 9.38 -2.99
C GLY A 12 9.63 8.72 -4.35
N VAL A 13 9.23 7.45 -4.53
CA VAL A 13 9.31 6.77 -5.84
C VAL A 13 8.38 7.45 -6.85
N VAL A 14 7.13 7.71 -6.48
CA VAL A 14 6.15 8.39 -7.33
C VAL A 14 6.65 9.78 -7.72
N GLU A 15 7.08 10.58 -6.74
CA GLU A 15 7.63 11.92 -6.97
C GLU A 15 8.82 11.88 -7.97
N SER A 16 9.71 10.89 -7.83
CA SER A 16 10.83 10.73 -8.75
C SER A 16 10.39 10.38 -10.19
N MET A 17 9.33 9.59 -10.34
CA MET A 17 8.78 9.22 -11.65
C MET A 17 8.04 10.39 -12.31
N GLU A 18 7.35 11.22 -11.52
CA GLU A 18 6.60 12.39 -11.99
C GLU A 18 7.52 13.54 -12.43
N SER A 19 8.74 13.59 -11.91
CA SER A 19 9.73 14.62 -12.30
C SER A 19 10.11 14.58 -13.79
N GLY A 20 9.89 13.45 -14.48
CA GLY A 20 10.11 13.32 -15.92
C GLY A 20 11.57 13.26 -16.39
N ASP A 21 12.55 13.42 -15.49
CA ASP A 21 13.99 13.49 -15.81
C ASP A 21 14.70 12.12 -15.79
N LEU A 22 13.96 11.02 -15.65
CA LEU A 22 14.52 9.68 -15.53
C LEU A 22 14.68 8.98 -16.90
N PRO A 23 15.85 8.39 -17.20
CA PRO A 23 16.00 7.48 -18.33
C PRO A 23 15.03 6.30 -18.23
N LEU A 24 14.66 5.72 -19.38
CA LEU A 24 13.71 4.60 -19.46
C LEU A 24 14.07 3.42 -18.53
N GLU A 25 15.35 3.02 -18.49
CA GLU A 25 15.81 1.94 -17.62
C GLU A 25 15.58 2.27 -16.13
N SER A 26 15.82 3.51 -15.73
CA SER A 26 15.57 4.00 -14.37
C SER A 26 14.07 4.05 -14.04
N LEU A 27 13.23 4.44 -15.00
CA LEU A 27 11.76 4.43 -14.84
C LEU A 27 11.23 3.01 -14.59
N ILE A 28 11.73 2.02 -15.33
CA ILE A 28 11.34 0.61 -15.14
C ILE A 28 11.74 0.14 -13.74
N ALA A 29 12.98 0.42 -13.33
CA ALA A 29 13.44 0.06 -11.98
C ALA A 29 12.62 0.73 -10.87
N LYS A 30 12.26 2.01 -11.05
CA LYS A 30 11.41 2.76 -10.11
C LYS A 30 9.99 2.22 -10.06
N TYR A 31 9.43 1.84 -11.20
CA TYR A 31 8.12 1.20 -11.25
C TYR A 31 8.09 -0.12 -10.48
N GLU A 32 9.10 -0.99 -10.67
CA GLU A 32 9.22 -2.24 -9.93
C GLU A 32 9.36 -2.01 -8.42
N GLU A 33 10.18 -1.03 -8.02
CA GLU A 33 10.31 -0.61 -6.62
C GLU A 33 8.97 -0.13 -6.05
N GLY A 34 8.26 0.74 -6.77
CA GLY A 34 6.95 1.25 -6.39
C GLY A 34 5.91 0.15 -6.24
N MET A 35 5.87 -0.81 -7.17
CA MET A 35 4.99 -1.98 -7.10
C MET A 35 5.27 -2.85 -5.86
N ALA A 36 6.54 -3.06 -5.52
CA ALA A 36 6.93 -3.80 -4.33
C ALA A 36 6.52 -3.08 -3.05
N LEU A 37 6.71 -1.77 -2.98
CA LEU A 37 6.32 -0.93 -1.83
C LEU A 37 4.79 -0.88 -1.67
N ALA A 38 4.05 -0.69 -2.75
CA ALA A 38 2.58 -0.70 -2.75
C ALA A 38 2.03 -2.03 -2.22
N LYS A 39 2.59 -3.15 -2.69
CA LYS A 39 2.25 -4.49 -2.19
C LYS A 39 2.56 -4.63 -0.70
N ALA A 40 3.69 -4.11 -0.23
CA ALA A 40 4.04 -4.14 1.20
C ALA A 40 3.04 -3.33 2.05
N CYS A 41 2.62 -2.15 1.59
CA CYS A 41 1.58 -1.35 2.23
C CYS A 41 0.26 -2.12 2.34
N GLN A 42 -0.21 -2.71 1.23
CA GLN A 42 -1.43 -3.51 1.19
C GLN A 42 -1.38 -4.69 2.17
N GLN A 43 -0.26 -5.41 2.23
CA GLN A 43 -0.07 -6.51 3.18
C GLN A 43 -0.16 -6.05 4.63
N LYS A 44 0.44 -4.89 4.96
CA LYS A 44 0.39 -4.34 6.32
C LYS A 44 -1.02 -3.92 6.72
N LEU A 45 -1.77 -3.32 5.81
CA LEU A 45 -3.17 -2.98 6.03
C LEU A 45 -4.02 -4.23 6.24
N ALA A 46 -3.84 -5.28 5.43
CA ALA A 46 -4.55 -6.54 5.58
C ALA A 46 -4.24 -7.25 6.92
N GLU A 47 -2.97 -7.23 7.35
CA GLU A 47 -2.56 -7.75 8.67
C GLU A 47 -3.23 -6.98 9.82
N ALA A 48 -3.29 -5.64 9.72
CA ALA A 48 -3.92 -4.79 10.71
C ALA A 48 -5.43 -5.03 10.79
N GLU A 49 -6.10 -5.12 9.64
CA GLU A 49 -7.53 -5.43 9.55
C GLU A 49 -7.84 -6.79 10.18
N LEU A 50 -7.07 -7.83 9.85
CA LEU A 50 -7.25 -9.16 10.43
C LEU A 50 -7.10 -9.14 11.96
N LYS A 51 -6.13 -8.38 12.47
CA LYS A 51 -5.91 -8.25 13.91
C LYS A 51 -7.10 -7.57 14.60
N ILE A 52 -7.68 -6.53 14.01
CA ILE A 52 -8.90 -5.88 14.50
C ILE A 52 -10.05 -6.89 14.53
N GLN A 53 -10.28 -7.61 13.43
CA GLN A 53 -11.33 -8.64 13.34
C GLN A 53 -11.20 -9.72 14.43
N GLN A 54 -9.98 -10.15 14.74
CA GLN A 54 -9.74 -11.15 15.79
C GLN A 54 -10.05 -10.61 17.19
N LEU A 55 -9.69 -9.36 17.47
CA LEU A 55 -10.00 -8.70 18.75
C LEU A 55 -11.50 -8.50 18.93
N GLU A 56 -12.22 -8.12 17.86
CA GLU A 56 -13.67 -7.95 17.87
C GLU A 56 -14.42 -9.26 18.12
N LYS A 57 -14.01 -10.35 17.43
CA LYS A 57 -14.56 -11.70 17.67
C LYS A 57 -14.34 -12.14 19.12
N ALA A 58 -13.19 -11.83 19.71
CA ALA A 58 -12.90 -12.13 21.11
C ALA A 58 -13.76 -11.29 22.08
N ALA A 59 -14.14 -10.08 21.70
CA ALA A 59 -14.97 -9.16 22.50
C ALA A 59 -16.49 -9.41 22.38
N GLY A 60 -16.93 -10.37 21.55
CA GLY A 60 -18.34 -10.77 21.44
C GLY A 60 -19.24 -9.84 20.62
N GLY A 61 -18.67 -8.90 19.84
CA GLY A 61 -19.41 -7.93 19.03
C GLY A 61 -19.36 -8.24 17.52
N GLU A 62 -20.50 -8.13 16.85
CA GLU A 62 -20.64 -8.31 15.40
C GLU A 62 -20.41 -6.97 14.68
N LEU A 63 -19.19 -6.74 14.15
CA LEU A 63 -18.91 -5.58 13.30
C LEU A 63 -18.73 -6.02 11.84
N LYS A 64 -19.53 -5.43 10.95
CA LYS A 64 -19.45 -5.64 9.51
C LYS A 64 -18.45 -4.65 8.92
N LEU A 65 -17.28 -5.15 8.55
CA LEU A 65 -16.31 -4.37 7.78
C LEU A 65 -16.78 -4.24 6.32
N LYS A 66 -16.58 -3.05 5.77
CA LYS A 66 -16.66 -2.83 4.32
C LYS A 66 -15.24 -2.88 3.76
N PRO A 67 -15.02 -3.56 2.62
CA PRO A 67 -13.73 -3.52 1.93
C PRO A 67 -13.30 -2.08 1.69
N PHE A 68 -12.04 -1.77 1.96
CA PHE A 68 -11.44 -0.53 1.49
C PHE A 68 -11.34 -0.63 -0.04
N PRO A 69 -12.06 0.20 -0.82
CA PRO A 69 -11.95 0.15 -2.26
C PRO A 69 -10.56 0.62 -2.66
N LEU A 70 -9.74 -0.28 -3.18
CA LEU A 70 -8.63 0.11 -4.03
C LEU A 70 -9.26 0.52 -5.35
N GLU A 71 -9.57 1.81 -5.51
CA GLU A 71 -9.83 2.36 -6.84
C GLU A 71 -8.56 2.12 -7.67
N THR A 72 -8.56 1.05 -8.47
CA THR A 72 -7.75 1.01 -9.67
C THR A 72 -8.33 2.09 -10.56
N ALA A 73 -7.62 3.21 -10.70
CA ALA A 73 -7.94 4.23 -11.68
C ALA A 73 -7.89 3.58 -13.07
N GLU A 74 -9.04 3.09 -13.53
CA GLU A 74 -9.35 2.90 -14.94
C GLU A 74 -10.21 4.11 -15.35
N ASP A 75 -9.54 5.15 -15.87
CA ASP A 75 -9.95 5.97 -17.02
C ASP A 75 -8.84 7.00 -17.34
#